data_AF-A0A8J4GEY7-F1
#
_entry.id   AF-A0A8J4GEY7-F1
#
_cell.length_a   1.000
_cell.length_b   1.000
_cell.length_c   1.000
_cell.angle_alpha   90.00
_cell.angle_beta   90.00
_cell.angle_gamma   90.00
#
_symmetry.space_group_name_H-M   'P 1'
#
loop_
_entity.id
_entity.type
_entity.pdbx_description
1 polymer ?
#
loop_
_entity_poly.entity_id
_entity_poly.type
_entity_poly.pdbx_seq_one_letter_code
_entity_poly.pdbx_strand_id
1 'polypeptide(L)'
;LAEAGWAQLPVMMHAGWGAWWQVYLGRLRQQLQELKAQSVHNHVVAVFKDKPFPGPHGATVTAVVPRRPHRHFKRLLLDFSLGCRGPMDASCPAWDHMVQLFACCDPRPEHCRSCPTTLWKQPRQWLPQAPDTFISSPNTSAATVVQEAAAGEPPLSPQRCGLELGRWATPFRRRVGRWLTDVTSLMGLLGSGGRCSFTAQTAPWADGNWTATLSLIFVRQPPSAEQESVEAARPEVQPWGLQTPAGTNWAEQEHRDHLELVEEDGGKLHHNRRRHGLAVQKLRGVQKPRWAIPASAAASTGAVPAPSETPLHRGLRPFSILPLFDSATFDASYNTGRSEMVFPTPSRTRTATIVSYITGHGSTVDTGCCEFYPTSHHLFVNGLEVAVLNFTDAGTSWGCADAVLYGGVPNQHGTWVYGRGGWCDGAAVQPWVVDVSRVLRPPGSVGNNTVRYKGLFGDRREPIDPPGVSPAGYIMMQSLLVLYE
;
A
#
# COMPACT_ATOMS: atom_id res chain seq x y z
N LEU A 1 26.71 7.36 2.10
CA LEU A 1 26.42 7.36 0.65
C LEU A 1 25.45 6.23 0.39
N ALA A 2 24.37 6.47 -0.34
CA ALA A 2 23.48 5.41 -0.80
C ALA A 2 23.89 5.02 -2.23
N GLU A 3 23.87 3.73 -2.55
CA GLU A 3 24.08 3.27 -3.92
C GLU A 3 22.95 3.75 -4.84
N ALA A 4 23.29 3.96 -6.12
CA ALA A 4 22.32 4.36 -7.14
C ALA A 4 21.30 3.24 -7.45
N GLY A 5 21.57 2.01 -7.01
CA GLY A 5 20.76 0.83 -7.25
C GLY A 5 21.07 0.16 -8.59
N TRP A 6 20.08 -0.54 -9.12
CA TRP A 6 20.20 -1.34 -10.34
C TRP A 6 19.63 -0.59 -11.54
N ALA A 7 20.45 -0.43 -12.59
CA ALA A 7 20.04 0.20 -13.84
C ALA A 7 19.36 -0.79 -14.78
N GLN A 8 18.27 -1.44 -14.34
CA GLN A 8 17.51 -2.35 -15.20
C GLN A 8 16.90 -1.66 -16.41
N LEU A 9 16.56 -0.38 -16.24
CA LEU A 9 16.15 0.51 -17.30
C LEU A 9 17.20 1.62 -17.37
N PRO A 10 18.31 1.44 -18.12
CA PRO A 10 19.41 2.41 -18.19
C PRO A 10 19.04 3.59 -19.09
N VAL A 11 17.96 4.28 -18.71
CA VAL A 11 17.41 5.46 -19.38
C VAL A 11 17.52 6.68 -18.46
N MET A 12 17.35 7.89 -18.99
CA MET A 12 17.38 9.12 -18.18
C MET A 12 16.38 9.10 -17.01
N MET A 13 15.28 8.33 -17.12
CA MET A 13 14.32 8.13 -16.03
C MET A 13 14.94 7.53 -14.76
N HIS A 14 15.96 6.66 -14.89
CA HIS A 14 16.68 6.10 -13.74
C HIS A 14 17.31 7.19 -12.85
N ALA A 15 17.91 8.20 -13.48
CA ALA A 15 18.45 9.37 -12.78
C ALA A 15 17.30 10.23 -12.21
N GLY A 16 16.21 10.38 -12.97
CA GLY A 16 14.99 11.09 -12.52
C GLY A 16 14.40 10.51 -11.24
N TRP A 17 14.18 9.20 -11.18
CA TRP A 17 13.69 8.53 -9.97
C TRP A 17 14.71 8.60 -8.82
N GLY A 18 16.00 8.48 -9.12
CA GLY A 18 17.05 8.73 -8.12
C GLY A 18 16.96 10.14 -7.51
N ALA A 19 16.71 11.16 -8.32
CA ALA A 19 16.53 12.55 -7.86
C ALA A 19 15.24 12.73 -7.06
N TRP A 20 14.12 12.17 -7.51
CA TRP A 20 12.84 12.16 -6.80
C TRP A 20 12.97 11.55 -5.39
N TRP A 21 13.73 10.47 -5.28
CA TRP A 21 14.02 9.86 -3.98
C TRP A 21 14.83 10.77 -3.06
N GLN A 22 15.78 11.54 -3.58
CA GLN A 22 16.49 12.54 -2.76
C GLN A 22 15.57 13.67 -2.28
N VAL A 23 14.59 14.08 -3.10
CA VAL A 23 13.55 15.03 -2.67
C VAL A 23 12.73 14.46 -1.53
N TYR A 24 12.27 13.20 -1.66
CA TYR A 24 11.59 12.49 -0.57
C TYR A 24 12.43 12.46 0.71
N LEU A 25 13.70 12.02 0.62
CA LEU A 25 14.60 11.95 1.77
C LEU A 25 14.86 13.32 2.40
N GLY A 26 14.93 14.39 1.60
CA GLY A 26 15.04 15.76 2.08
C GLY A 26 13.85 16.15 2.95
N ARG A 27 12.62 15.93 2.45
CA ARG A 27 11.38 16.18 3.20
C ARG A 27 11.30 15.35 4.48
N LEU A 28 11.62 14.06 4.39
CA LEU A 28 11.62 13.17 5.54
C LEU A 28 12.63 13.63 6.62
N ARG A 29 13.84 14.04 6.23
CA ARG A 29 14.85 14.57 7.17
C ARG A 29 14.35 15.85 7.84
N GLN A 30 13.74 16.76 7.09
CA GLN A 30 13.16 17.98 7.63
C GLN A 30 12.07 17.66 8.68
N GLN A 31 11.12 16.79 8.34
CA GLN A 31 10.06 16.37 9.27
C GLN A 31 10.61 15.75 10.55
N LEU A 32 11.62 14.88 10.44
CA LEU A 32 12.27 14.27 11.60
C LEU A 32 13.05 15.28 12.43
N GLN A 33 13.67 16.28 11.81
CA GLN A 33 14.34 17.38 12.51
C GLN A 33 13.35 18.25 13.28
N GLU A 34 12.20 18.59 12.68
CA GLU A 34 11.12 19.34 13.34
C GLU A 34 10.56 18.58 14.55
N LEU A 35 10.30 17.27 14.38
CA LEU A 35 9.87 16.40 15.48
C LEU A 35 10.91 16.32 16.61
N LYS A 36 12.20 16.31 16.27
CA LYS A 36 13.30 16.30 17.24
C LYS A 36 13.46 17.66 17.94
N ALA A 37 13.29 18.77 17.23
CA ALA A 37 13.34 20.11 17.80
C ALA A 37 12.23 20.30 18.86
N GLN A 38 11.07 19.68 18.64
CA GLN A 38 9.95 19.66 19.60
C GLN A 38 10.07 18.52 20.64
N SER A 39 11.28 18.02 20.93
CA SER A 39 11.51 16.90 21.86
C SER A 39 11.01 17.14 23.28
N VAL A 40 10.83 18.39 23.72
CA VAL A 40 10.21 18.71 25.01
C VAL A 40 8.73 18.27 25.05
N HIS A 41 8.05 18.30 23.90
CA HIS A 41 6.64 17.91 23.77
C HIS A 41 6.48 16.49 23.23
N ASN A 42 7.46 15.97 22.50
CA ASN A 42 7.39 14.66 21.87
C ASN A 42 8.02 13.58 22.74
N HIS A 43 7.45 12.38 22.70
CA HIS A 43 8.02 11.22 23.38
C HIS A 43 8.38 10.15 22.36
N VAL A 44 9.64 9.75 22.34
CA VAL A 44 10.16 8.76 21.38
C VAL A 44 10.46 7.45 22.10
N VAL A 45 9.88 6.36 21.62
CA VAL A 45 10.14 5.00 22.10
C VAL A 45 10.89 4.25 21.01
N ALA A 46 12.19 4.02 21.21
CA ALA A 46 12.98 3.16 20.34
C ALA A 46 12.62 1.69 20.61
N VAL A 47 12.19 0.97 19.57
CA VAL A 47 11.75 -0.43 19.67
C VAL A 47 12.76 -1.36 19.03
N PHE A 48 13.13 -1.12 17.77
CA PHE A 48 14.12 -1.92 17.07
C PHE A 48 15.33 -1.04 16.71
N LYS A 49 16.52 -1.64 16.81
CA LYS A 49 17.77 -1.08 16.30
C LYS A 49 18.51 -2.19 15.56
N ASP A 50 18.55 -2.08 14.24
CA ASP A 50 19.18 -3.01 13.30
C ASP A 50 18.86 -4.49 13.63
N LYS A 51 17.61 -4.74 14.02
CA LYS A 51 17.15 -6.03 14.53
C LYS A 51 16.79 -6.95 13.37
N PRO A 52 17.45 -8.11 13.19
CA PRO A 52 17.03 -9.10 12.20
C PRO A 52 15.65 -9.64 12.54
N PHE A 53 14.77 -9.74 11.54
CA PHE A 53 13.38 -10.18 11.71
C PHE A 53 12.87 -11.26 10.74
N PRO A 54 13.56 -11.67 9.66
CA PRO A 54 13.14 -12.85 8.89
C PRO A 54 13.11 -14.14 9.71
N GLY A 55 12.26 -15.08 9.30
CA GLY A 55 12.10 -16.39 9.92
C GLY A 55 10.69 -16.63 10.47
N PRO A 56 10.42 -17.85 10.97
CA PRO A 56 9.05 -18.31 11.29
C PRO A 56 8.37 -17.53 12.42
N HIS A 57 9.13 -16.88 13.30
CA HIS A 57 8.60 -16.16 14.46
C HIS A 57 8.75 -14.63 14.37
N GLY A 58 9.37 -14.12 13.31
CA GLY A 58 9.72 -12.72 13.22
C GLY A 58 10.74 -12.29 14.28
N ALA A 59 10.75 -11.00 14.61
CA ALA A 59 11.47 -10.45 15.76
C ALA A 59 10.52 -9.74 16.71
N THR A 60 10.54 -10.16 17.98
CA THR A 60 9.80 -9.49 19.06
C THR A 60 10.75 -8.70 19.97
N VAL A 61 10.40 -7.46 20.27
CA VAL A 61 11.05 -6.65 21.32
C VAL A 61 9.98 -6.04 22.23
N THR A 62 10.23 -6.09 23.54
CA THR A 62 9.39 -5.40 24.52
C THR A 62 9.93 -3.99 24.75
N ALA A 63 9.06 -2.99 24.65
CA ALA A 63 9.37 -1.60 24.96
C ALA A 63 8.33 -1.01 25.93
N VAL A 64 8.71 0.06 26.63
CA VAL A 64 7.83 0.76 27.56
C VAL A 64 7.19 1.94 26.83
N VAL A 65 5.89 1.83 26.57
CA VAL A 65 5.06 2.88 25.97
C VAL A 65 4.52 3.81 27.07
N PRO A 66 4.42 5.13 26.84
CA PRO A 66 3.78 6.05 27.77
C PRO A 66 2.43 5.57 28.25
N ARG A 67 2.14 5.76 29.54
CA ARG A 67 0.83 5.39 30.09
C ARG A 67 -0.26 6.26 29.47
N ARG A 68 -1.39 5.62 29.10
CA ARG A 68 -2.60 6.22 28.52
C ARG A 68 -2.25 7.17 27.35
N PRO A 69 -1.57 6.68 26.30
CA PRO A 69 -0.99 7.54 25.27
C PRO A 69 -2.06 8.41 24.58
N HIS A 70 -3.24 7.84 24.34
CA HIS A 70 -4.39 8.55 23.78
C HIS A 70 -4.91 9.76 24.58
N ARG A 71 -4.56 9.89 25.87
CA ARG A 71 -4.95 11.05 26.69
C ARG A 71 -3.97 12.21 26.56
N HIS A 72 -2.71 11.89 26.34
CA HIS A 72 -1.61 12.86 26.42
C HIS A 72 -1.11 13.26 25.04
N PHE A 73 -1.22 12.38 24.06
CA PHE A 73 -0.69 12.57 22.72
C PHE A 73 -1.83 12.64 21.70
N LYS A 74 -1.63 13.47 20.69
CA LYS A 74 -2.58 13.70 19.61
C LYS A 74 -2.22 12.92 18.36
N ARG A 75 -0.94 12.61 18.17
CA ARG A 75 -0.46 11.82 17.03
C ARG A 75 0.50 10.73 17.46
N LEU A 76 0.48 9.65 16.69
CA LEU A 76 1.43 8.55 16.77
C LEU A 76 2.02 8.30 15.39
N LEU A 77 3.34 8.44 15.27
CA LEU A 77 4.07 8.17 14.04
C LEU A 77 5.00 6.98 14.22
N LEU A 78 5.16 6.18 13.17
CA LEU A 78 6.15 5.12 13.08
C LEU A 78 7.30 5.62 12.21
N ASP A 79 8.47 5.82 12.80
CA ASP A 79 9.72 6.03 12.07
C ASP A 79 10.38 4.67 11.89
N PHE A 80 10.16 4.07 10.72
CA PHE A 80 10.63 2.73 10.38
C PHE A 80 11.66 2.80 9.28
N SER A 81 12.76 2.06 9.42
CA SER A 81 13.71 1.84 8.33
C SER A 81 14.07 0.38 8.17
N LEU A 82 14.18 -0.04 6.91
CA LEU A 82 14.73 -1.32 6.51
C LEU A 82 16.22 -1.17 6.24
N GLY A 83 16.98 -2.13 6.73
CA GLY A 83 18.38 -2.36 6.37
C GLY A 83 18.60 -3.84 6.06
N CYS A 84 19.78 -4.17 5.59
CA CYS A 84 20.22 -5.55 5.44
C CYS A 84 21.69 -5.68 5.85
N ARG A 85 22.17 -6.88 6.21
CA ARG A 85 23.60 -7.05 6.51
C ARG A 85 24.40 -7.06 5.21
N GLY A 86 25.58 -6.46 5.26
CA GLY A 86 26.49 -6.39 4.13
C GLY A 86 26.75 -4.96 3.67
N PRO A 87 27.84 -4.74 2.94
CA PRO A 87 28.26 -3.41 2.56
C PRO A 87 27.46 -2.85 1.38
N MET A 88 26.87 -3.71 0.54
CA MET A 88 26.29 -3.34 -0.76
C MET A 88 24.81 -3.74 -0.92
N ASP A 89 24.10 -3.06 -1.81
CA ASP A 89 22.72 -3.34 -2.22
C ASP A 89 22.54 -4.82 -2.65
N ALA A 90 23.53 -5.38 -3.35
CA ALA A 90 23.55 -6.79 -3.76
C ALA A 90 23.56 -7.79 -2.59
N SER A 91 23.95 -7.39 -1.39
CA SER A 91 23.92 -8.24 -0.19
C SER A 91 22.51 -8.37 0.41
N CYS A 92 21.60 -7.46 0.04
CA CYS A 92 20.22 -7.54 0.52
C CYS A 92 19.48 -8.70 -0.16
N PRO A 93 18.41 -9.22 0.49
CA PRO A 93 17.49 -10.18 -0.09
C PRO A 93 16.98 -9.79 -1.47
N ALA A 94 16.73 -10.80 -2.30
CA ALA A 94 16.35 -10.58 -3.68
C ALA A 94 14.92 -10.07 -3.81
N TRP A 95 14.03 -10.48 -2.92
CA TRP A 95 12.58 -10.43 -3.12
C TRP A 95 11.86 -9.36 -2.28
N ASP A 96 10.71 -8.96 -2.80
CA ASP A 96 9.70 -8.06 -2.27
C ASP A 96 8.70 -8.80 -1.37
N HIS A 97 8.93 -8.75 -0.07
CA HIS A 97 8.05 -9.36 0.91
C HIS A 97 7.32 -8.31 1.74
N MET A 98 6.08 -8.61 2.09
CA MET A 98 5.35 -7.83 3.07
C MET A 98 6.02 -7.93 4.44
N VAL A 99 6.17 -6.79 5.09
CA VAL A 99 6.63 -6.63 6.47
C VAL A 99 5.49 -6.07 7.28
N GLN A 100 5.11 -6.76 8.34
CA GLN A 100 4.03 -6.35 9.24
C GLN A 100 4.59 -6.12 10.64
N LEU A 101 4.17 -5.02 11.27
CA LEU A 101 4.45 -4.72 12.67
C LEU A 101 3.18 -4.95 13.47
N PHE A 102 3.27 -5.81 14.48
CA PHE A 102 2.20 -6.06 15.43
C PHE A 102 2.56 -5.48 16.81
N ALA A 103 1.53 -5.08 17.57
CA ALA A 103 1.69 -4.59 18.93
C ALA A 103 0.72 -5.29 19.89
N CYS A 104 1.25 -5.68 21.05
CA CYS A 104 0.52 -6.28 22.16
C CYS A 104 0.94 -5.59 23.47
N CYS A 105 0.00 -4.99 24.21
CA CYS A 105 0.29 -4.22 25.42
C CYS A 105 -0.43 -4.78 26.66
N ASP A 106 0.30 -4.88 27.78
CA ASP A 106 -0.26 -5.27 29.07
C ASP A 106 -1.02 -4.10 29.76
N PRO A 107 -2.10 -4.37 30.52
CA PRO A 107 -2.53 -5.69 31.01
C PRO A 107 -3.73 -6.26 30.26
N ARG A 108 -3.89 -5.98 28.95
CA ARG A 108 -5.00 -6.49 28.12
C ARG A 108 -4.56 -7.61 27.17
N PRO A 109 -4.03 -8.75 27.67
CA PRO A 109 -3.54 -9.85 26.84
C PRO A 109 -4.65 -10.50 26.00
N GLU A 110 -5.93 -10.28 26.33
CA GLU A 110 -7.07 -10.72 25.55
C GLU A 110 -7.17 -10.05 24.17
N HIS A 111 -6.59 -8.84 24.01
CA HIS A 111 -6.45 -8.18 22.72
C HIS A 111 -5.20 -8.66 21.96
N CYS A 112 -4.34 -9.43 22.62
CA CYS A 112 -3.16 -10.03 22.01
C CYS A 112 -3.51 -11.35 21.35
N ARG A 113 -4.00 -11.23 20.11
CA ARG A 113 -4.24 -12.37 19.21
C ARG A 113 -2.95 -13.13 18.92
N SER A 114 -3.10 -14.42 18.63
CA SER A 114 -2.01 -15.23 18.05
C SER A 114 -1.44 -14.50 16.84
N CYS A 115 -0.12 -14.57 16.68
CA CYS A 115 0.52 -14.06 15.48
C CYS A 115 -0.18 -14.68 14.27
N PRO A 116 -0.61 -13.86 13.30
CA PRO A 116 -1.18 -14.42 12.10
C PRO A 116 -0.08 -15.25 11.46
N THR A 117 -0.30 -16.56 11.35
CA THR A 117 0.57 -17.44 10.56
C THR A 117 0.65 -16.99 9.11
N THR A 118 -0.29 -16.09 8.76
CA THR A 118 -0.52 -15.42 7.49
C THR A 118 -0.72 -16.44 6.38
N LEU A 119 -1.43 -16.05 5.33
CA LEU A 119 -1.80 -16.92 4.21
C LEU A 119 -0.59 -17.34 3.35
N TRP A 120 0.62 -17.19 3.91
CA TRP A 120 1.88 -17.77 3.47
C TRP A 120 1.88 -19.30 3.63
N LYS A 121 0.84 -20.03 3.22
CA LYS A 121 1.02 -21.47 2.99
C LYS A 121 1.87 -21.60 1.75
N GLN A 122 3.04 -22.23 1.87
CA GLN A 122 3.81 -22.61 0.67
C GLN A 122 2.89 -23.36 -0.29
N PRO A 123 2.90 -23.04 -1.60
CA PRO A 123 2.26 -23.90 -2.58
C PRO A 123 2.96 -25.26 -2.51
N ARG A 124 2.26 -26.30 -2.02
CA ARG A 124 2.74 -27.70 -2.07
C ARG A 124 2.99 -28.20 -3.51
N GLN A 125 2.68 -27.41 -4.54
CA GLN A 125 2.61 -27.80 -5.94
C GLN A 125 3.94 -27.73 -6.72
N TRP A 126 5.07 -27.37 -6.09
CA TRP A 126 6.37 -27.25 -6.79
C TRP A 126 7.37 -28.38 -6.49
N LEU A 127 6.91 -29.52 -5.98
CA LEU A 127 7.71 -30.76 -5.98
C LEU A 127 7.21 -31.68 -7.11
N PRO A 128 8.07 -32.14 -8.04
CA PRO A 128 7.68 -33.16 -9.00
C PRO A 128 7.31 -34.43 -8.22
N GLN A 129 6.04 -34.82 -8.28
CA GLN A 129 5.56 -36.04 -7.66
C GLN A 129 6.16 -37.25 -8.40
N ALA A 130 6.88 -38.09 -7.66
CA ALA A 130 7.21 -39.44 -8.13
C ALA A 130 5.92 -40.23 -8.37
N PRO A 131 5.86 -41.11 -9.38
CA PRO A 131 4.63 -41.79 -9.73
C PRO A 131 4.49 -43.04 -8.86
N ASP A 132 3.58 -43.02 -7.88
CA ASP A 132 3.14 -44.25 -7.24
C ASP A 132 1.69 -44.56 -7.61
N THR A 133 1.59 -45.50 -8.55
CA THR A 133 0.47 -46.40 -8.74
C THR A 133 -0.02 -46.95 -7.41
N PHE A 134 -1.29 -46.82 -7.05
CA PHE A 134 -2.04 -47.89 -6.38
C PHE A 134 -3.56 -47.66 -6.49
N ILE A 135 -4.24 -48.76 -6.81
CA ILE A 135 -5.67 -48.93 -7.05
C ILE A 135 -6.40 -49.12 -5.70
N SER A 136 -7.51 -48.42 -5.45
CA SER A 136 -8.85 -49.03 -5.24
C SER A 136 -9.90 -48.08 -4.64
N SER A 137 -11.10 -48.24 -5.20
CA SER A 137 -12.45 -47.69 -4.96
C SER A 137 -13.03 -47.68 -3.52
N PRO A 138 -14.24 -47.10 -3.31
CA PRO A 138 -14.61 -46.30 -2.14
C PRO A 138 -15.54 -46.98 -1.13
N ASN A 139 -15.48 -46.51 0.13
CA ASN A 139 -16.59 -46.28 1.07
C ASN A 139 -16.06 -46.31 2.50
N THR A 140 -16.19 -45.22 3.26
CA THR A 140 -16.84 -45.16 4.58
C THR A 140 -16.65 -43.79 5.24
N SER A 141 -17.67 -43.45 6.01
CA SER A 141 -17.93 -42.24 6.79
C SER A 141 -16.84 -41.79 7.77
N ALA A 142 -16.77 -40.47 7.95
CA ALA A 142 -16.37 -39.73 9.15
C ALA A 142 -15.45 -40.44 10.16
N ALA A 143 -14.15 -40.16 10.07
CA ALA A 143 -13.21 -40.36 11.17
C ALA A 143 -12.16 -39.25 11.17
N THR A 144 -12.01 -38.66 12.35
CA THR A 144 -11.01 -37.68 12.77
C THR A 144 -9.60 -38.14 12.40
N VAL A 145 -8.89 -37.41 11.54
CA VAL A 145 -7.46 -37.68 11.29
C VAL A 145 -6.65 -36.96 12.36
N VAL A 146 -6.27 -37.71 13.39
CA VAL A 146 -5.17 -37.36 14.29
C VAL A 146 -3.88 -37.50 13.48
N GLN A 147 -3.16 -36.40 13.33
CA GLN A 147 -1.87 -36.36 12.65
C GLN A 147 -0.79 -36.78 13.66
N GLU A 148 -0.10 -37.89 13.39
CA GLU A 148 1.06 -38.32 14.18
C GLU A 148 2.16 -37.25 14.13
N ALA A 149 2.38 -36.61 15.28
CA ALA A 149 3.51 -35.72 15.50
C ALA A 149 4.77 -36.57 15.71
N ALA A 150 5.81 -36.26 14.95
CA ALA A 150 7.16 -36.71 15.26
C ALA A 150 7.52 -36.28 16.69
N ALA A 151 7.99 -37.24 17.47
CA ALA A 151 8.31 -37.09 18.88
C ALA A 151 9.38 -36.00 19.11
N GLY A 152 9.17 -35.14 20.12
CA GLY A 152 10.30 -34.53 20.83
C GLY A 152 10.23 -33.07 21.27
N GLU A 153 9.19 -32.29 20.97
CA GLU A 153 9.05 -30.94 21.55
C GLU A 153 7.66 -30.72 22.18
N PRO A 154 7.59 -30.16 23.41
CA PRO A 154 6.30 -29.73 23.95
C PRO A 154 5.70 -28.67 23.01
N PRO A 155 4.38 -28.65 22.80
CA PRO A 155 3.76 -27.64 21.94
C PRO A 155 4.07 -26.25 22.51
N LEU A 156 4.97 -25.53 21.85
CA LEU A 156 5.25 -24.14 22.15
C LEU A 156 3.93 -23.40 22.12
N SER A 157 3.58 -22.72 23.22
CA SER A 157 2.38 -21.88 23.26
C SER A 157 2.39 -20.93 22.05
N PRO A 158 1.29 -20.79 21.30
CA PRO A 158 1.29 -19.99 20.09
C PRO A 158 1.73 -18.56 20.42
N GLN A 159 2.75 -18.07 19.70
CA GLN A 159 3.28 -16.73 19.85
C GLN A 159 2.13 -15.72 19.70
N ARG A 160 2.04 -14.75 20.62
CA ARG A 160 1.02 -13.70 20.60
C ARG A 160 1.62 -12.40 20.11
N CYS A 161 1.08 -11.88 19.01
CA CYS A 161 1.58 -10.65 18.37
C CYS A 161 0.64 -9.45 18.59
N GLY A 162 -0.66 -9.70 18.76
CA GLY A 162 -1.67 -8.64 18.78
C GLY A 162 -2.14 -8.25 17.39
N LEU A 163 -2.51 -6.97 17.23
CA LEU A 163 -3.04 -6.41 15.99
C LEU A 163 -1.95 -5.62 15.24
N GLU A 164 -2.09 -5.56 13.93
CA GLU A 164 -1.17 -4.87 13.04
C GLU A 164 -1.24 -3.35 13.26
N LEU A 165 -0.09 -2.77 13.56
CA LEU A 165 0.14 -1.34 13.78
C LEU A 165 0.79 -0.67 12.56
N GLY A 166 1.46 -1.44 11.68
CA GLY A 166 2.11 -0.92 10.48
C GLY A 166 2.43 -2.00 9.45
N ARG A 167 2.50 -1.62 8.17
CA ARG A 167 2.80 -2.51 7.05
C ARG A 167 3.71 -1.82 6.02
N TRP A 168 4.67 -2.56 5.48
CA TRP A 168 5.61 -2.13 4.44
C TRP A 168 5.87 -3.27 3.46
N ALA A 169 6.47 -3.00 2.31
CA ALA A 169 7.06 -4.01 1.44
C ALA A 169 8.58 -3.82 1.37
N THR A 170 9.34 -4.91 1.42
CA THR A 170 10.80 -4.83 1.22
C THR A 170 11.13 -4.46 -0.23
N PRO A 171 12.22 -3.72 -0.48
CA PRO A 171 12.67 -3.50 -1.83
C PRO A 171 13.49 -4.69 -2.37
N PHE A 172 13.55 -4.85 -3.69
CA PHE A 172 14.43 -5.82 -4.36
C PHE A 172 15.89 -5.37 -4.30
N ARG A 173 16.75 -6.10 -3.56
CA ARG A 173 18.21 -5.86 -3.53
C ARG A 173 18.56 -4.38 -3.25
N ARG A 174 17.86 -3.72 -2.33
CA ARG A 174 18.21 -2.36 -1.87
C ARG A 174 18.38 -2.30 -0.36
N ARG A 175 19.44 -1.63 0.08
CA ARG A 175 19.78 -1.42 1.50
C ARG A 175 19.14 -0.16 2.07
N VAL A 176 18.34 0.54 1.28
CA VAL A 176 17.68 1.79 1.66
C VAL A 176 16.18 1.57 1.80
N GLY A 177 15.59 2.37 2.68
CA GLY A 177 14.16 2.37 2.94
C GLY A 177 13.92 2.95 4.33
N ARG A 178 13.31 4.13 4.39
CA ARG A 178 12.90 4.75 5.66
C ARG A 178 11.63 5.52 5.41
N TRP A 179 10.65 5.31 6.27
CA TRP A 179 9.32 5.88 6.13
C TRP A 179 8.85 6.38 7.48
N LEU A 180 8.14 7.51 7.44
CA LEU A 180 7.41 8.06 8.56
C LEU A 180 5.92 7.87 8.30
N THR A 181 5.31 6.90 8.98
CA THR A 181 3.89 6.54 8.77
C THR A 181 3.05 7.09 9.91
N ASP A 182 1.97 7.81 9.60
CA ASP A 182 1.00 8.25 10.61
C ASP A 182 0.03 7.11 10.93
N VAL A 183 0.02 6.68 12.19
CA VAL A 183 -0.84 5.59 12.68
C VAL A 183 -1.68 6.06 13.87
N THR A 184 -2.01 7.35 13.89
CA THR A 184 -2.76 7.99 14.98
C THR A 184 -4.09 7.30 15.25
N SER A 185 -4.82 6.88 14.20
CA SER A 185 -6.08 6.15 14.32
C SER A 185 -5.92 4.76 14.97
N LEU A 186 -4.71 4.20 14.96
CA LEU A 186 -4.35 2.92 15.57
C LEU A 186 -3.73 3.09 16.97
N MET A 187 -3.56 4.31 17.48
CA MET A 187 -3.00 4.54 18.82
C MET A 187 -3.79 3.84 19.93
N GLY A 188 -5.07 3.57 19.71
CA GLY A 188 -5.91 2.79 20.64
C GLY A 188 -5.46 1.34 20.83
N LEU A 189 -4.74 0.75 19.86
CA LEU A 189 -4.16 -0.59 19.97
C LEU A 189 -3.18 -0.70 21.14
N LEU A 190 -2.56 0.41 21.52
CA LEU A 190 -1.63 0.47 22.64
C LEU A 190 -2.34 0.52 24.01
N GLY A 191 -3.67 0.59 24.03
CA GLY A 191 -4.48 0.55 25.25
C GLY A 191 -4.07 1.61 26.28
N SER A 192 -3.73 1.14 27.48
CA SER A 192 -3.21 1.98 28.57
C SER A 192 -1.71 2.24 28.51
N GLY A 193 -1.00 1.78 27.48
CA GLY A 193 0.46 1.75 27.42
C GLY A 193 1.06 0.95 28.58
N GLY A 194 2.34 1.16 28.86
CA GLY A 194 3.12 0.32 29.78
C GLY A 194 4.04 -0.61 29.02
N ARG A 195 4.17 -1.86 29.47
CA ARG A 195 4.99 -2.86 28.76
C ARG A 195 4.22 -3.35 27.54
N CYS A 196 4.81 -3.15 26.37
CA CYS A 196 4.26 -3.61 25.10
C CYS A 196 5.30 -4.43 24.36
N SER A 197 4.88 -5.58 23.84
CA SER A 197 5.64 -6.39 22.91
C SER A 197 5.30 -5.98 21.48
N PHE A 198 6.32 -5.66 20.71
CA PHE A 198 6.23 -5.33 19.30
C PHE A 198 6.88 -6.45 18.50
N THR A 199 6.16 -6.99 17.51
CA THR A 199 6.67 -8.07 16.66
C THR A 199 6.69 -7.63 15.21
N ALA A 200 7.88 -7.60 14.60
CA ALA A 200 8.04 -7.44 13.15
C ALA A 200 8.08 -8.82 12.49
N GLN A 201 7.28 -9.05 11.46
CA GLN A 201 7.21 -10.31 10.73
C GLN A 201 7.23 -10.08 9.23
N THR A 202 7.69 -11.09 8.50
CA THR A 202 7.59 -11.20 7.05
C THR A 202 7.33 -12.66 6.68
N ALA A 203 7.25 -12.97 5.39
CA ALA A 203 7.08 -14.35 4.93
C ALA A 203 8.17 -15.25 5.55
N PRO A 204 7.83 -16.41 6.14
CA PRO A 204 8.81 -17.25 6.85
C PRO A 204 9.99 -17.73 5.99
N TRP A 205 9.80 -17.80 4.67
CA TRP A 205 10.81 -18.17 3.67
C TRP A 205 11.50 -16.97 3.01
N ALA A 206 11.20 -15.75 3.45
CA ALA A 206 11.92 -14.56 2.99
C ALA A 206 13.40 -14.72 3.29
N ASP A 207 14.28 -14.32 2.35
CA ASP A 207 15.72 -14.46 2.57
C ASP A 207 16.14 -13.75 3.87
N GLY A 208 16.97 -14.43 4.66
CA GLY A 208 17.13 -14.18 6.09
C GLY A 208 17.87 -12.90 6.53
N ASN A 209 18.08 -11.93 5.64
CA ASN A 209 19.06 -10.87 5.84
C ASN A 209 18.46 -9.46 6.07
N TRP A 210 17.14 -9.33 6.17
CA TRP A 210 16.52 -8.05 6.52
C TRP A 210 16.68 -7.70 8.01
N THR A 211 16.89 -6.42 8.28
CA THR A 211 16.93 -5.85 9.63
C THR A 211 15.98 -4.65 9.72
N ALA A 212 15.32 -4.51 10.87
CA ALA A 212 14.41 -3.44 11.18
C ALA A 212 15.03 -2.46 12.20
N THR A 213 14.86 -1.17 11.94
CA THR A 213 15.00 -0.11 12.95
C THR A 213 13.68 0.63 13.04
N LEU A 214 13.16 0.80 14.26
CA LEU A 214 11.82 1.34 14.50
C LEU A 214 11.81 2.22 15.75
N SER A 215 11.24 3.41 15.62
CA SER A 215 10.84 4.25 16.74
C SER A 215 9.39 4.65 16.64
N LEU A 216 8.67 4.62 17.76
CA LEU A 216 7.35 5.24 17.88
C LEU A 216 7.54 6.68 18.36
N ILE A 217 6.94 7.63 17.66
CA ILE A 217 7.00 9.05 17.99
C ILE A 217 5.60 9.50 18.40
N PHE A 218 5.43 9.77 19.70
CA PHE A 218 4.20 10.29 20.26
C PHE A 218 4.27 11.82 20.33
N VAL A 219 3.32 12.50 19.66
CA VAL A 219 3.31 13.96 19.52
C VAL A 219 2.14 14.54 20.31
N ARG A 220 2.40 15.48 21.23
CA ARG A 220 1.36 16.09 22.09
C ARG A 220 0.54 17.21 21.43
N GLN A 221 1.01 17.72 20.30
CA GLN A 221 0.84 19.10 19.84
C GLN A 221 1.50 20.14 20.78
N PRO A 222 2.22 21.13 20.24
CA PRO A 222 2.76 22.28 20.98
C PRO A 222 1.66 23.33 21.30
N PRO A 223 1.92 24.34 22.17
CA PRO A 223 0.98 25.42 22.48
C PRO A 223 0.45 26.11 21.21
N SER A 224 -0.77 26.64 21.32
CA SER A 224 -1.48 27.38 20.28
C SER A 224 -0.59 28.39 19.56
N ALA A 225 -0.87 28.58 18.27
CA ALA A 225 -0.55 29.81 17.59
C ALA A 225 -1.03 31.00 18.44
N GLU A 226 -0.10 31.64 19.13
CA GLU A 226 -0.24 32.98 19.63
C GLU A 226 1.02 33.71 19.16
N GLN A 227 0.80 34.83 18.48
CA GLN A 227 1.78 35.80 17.94
C GLN A 227 2.29 35.59 16.51
N GLU A 228 1.36 35.57 15.55
CA GLU A 228 1.46 36.47 14.39
C GLU A 228 0.14 37.23 14.23
N SER A 229 -0.20 38.05 15.23
CA SER A 229 -0.95 39.28 14.99
C SER A 229 0.06 40.35 14.60
N VAL A 230 0.64 40.23 13.40
CA VAL A 230 1.18 41.40 12.70
C VAL A 230 0.06 41.87 11.79
N GLU A 231 -0.59 42.91 12.30
CA GLU A 231 -1.30 43.96 11.59
C GLU A 231 -1.24 43.87 10.05
N ALA A 232 -2.44 43.86 9.46
CA ALA A 232 -2.65 43.88 8.03
C ALA A 232 -1.92 45.05 7.35
N ALA A 233 -0.76 44.77 6.75
CA ALA A 233 -0.23 45.53 5.63
C ALA A 233 -0.51 44.74 4.35
N ARG A 234 -1.58 45.12 3.64
CA ARG A 234 -1.85 44.67 2.28
C ARG A 234 -0.66 45.05 1.39
N PRO A 235 0.02 44.12 0.68
CA PRO A 235 0.72 44.51 -0.52
C PRO A 235 -0.32 44.68 -1.61
N GLU A 236 -0.45 45.92 -2.08
CA GLU A 236 -1.18 46.29 -3.28
C GLU A 236 -0.59 45.52 -4.46
N VAL A 237 -1.26 44.45 -4.90
CA VAL A 237 -0.92 43.76 -6.13
C VAL A 237 -1.42 44.63 -7.29
N GLN A 238 -0.52 45.43 -7.86
CA GLN A 238 -0.76 46.04 -9.15
C GLN A 238 -0.88 44.94 -10.22
N PRO A 239 -1.91 44.97 -11.08
CA PRO A 239 -1.99 44.06 -12.21
C PRO A 239 -0.81 44.34 -13.15
N TRP A 240 -0.08 43.30 -13.52
CA TRP A 240 0.82 43.35 -14.67
C TRP A 240 -0.03 43.55 -15.92
N GLY A 241 -0.24 44.81 -16.28
CA GLY A 241 -0.84 45.19 -17.55
C GLY A 241 0.06 44.72 -18.68
N LEU A 242 -0.52 43.95 -19.61
CA LEU A 242 0.01 43.89 -20.97
C LEU A 242 0.03 45.32 -21.51
N GLN A 243 1.20 45.93 -21.55
CA GLN A 243 1.42 47.12 -22.35
C GLN A 243 1.61 46.68 -23.80
N THR A 244 0.54 46.76 -24.57
CA THR A 244 0.61 46.86 -26.02
C THR A 244 1.01 48.30 -26.37
N PRO A 245 2.04 48.53 -27.18
CA PRO A 245 2.20 49.81 -27.85
C PRO A 245 1.18 49.87 -28.98
N ALA A 246 0.15 50.69 -28.81
CA ALA A 246 -0.74 51.06 -29.90
C ALA A 246 -0.08 52.09 -30.82
N GLY A 247 -0.01 51.75 -32.10
CA GLY A 247 -0.37 52.68 -33.17
C GLY A 247 0.75 53.47 -33.82
N THR A 248 1.31 52.90 -34.90
CA THR A 248 1.47 53.66 -36.15
C THR A 248 1.04 52.78 -37.32
N ASN A 249 -0.11 53.13 -37.92
CA ASN A 249 -0.60 52.62 -39.18
C ASN A 249 0.40 52.93 -40.31
N TRP A 250 0.75 51.95 -41.13
CA TRP A 250 0.90 52.12 -42.59
C TRP A 250 0.56 50.82 -43.30
N ALA A 251 -0.18 50.98 -44.40
CA ALA A 251 -0.86 49.96 -45.18
C ALA A 251 0.08 49.12 -46.07
N GLU A 252 -0.48 48.00 -46.55
CA GLU A 252 -0.21 47.29 -47.82
C GLU A 252 1.08 47.63 -48.57
N GLN A 253 1.96 46.63 -48.72
CA GLN A 253 2.49 46.29 -50.04
C GLN A 253 3.10 44.87 -50.07
N GLU A 254 2.46 44.00 -50.85
CA GLU A 254 3.04 42.77 -51.34
C GLU A 254 4.26 43.08 -52.22
N HIS A 255 5.41 42.47 -51.92
CA HIS A 255 6.42 42.20 -52.93
C HIS A 255 7.01 40.79 -52.75
N ARG A 256 6.42 39.91 -53.55
CA ARG A 256 7.02 38.84 -54.35
C ARG A 256 8.54 39.01 -54.51
N ASP A 257 9.30 38.00 -54.08
CA ASP A 257 10.60 37.71 -54.67
C ASP A 257 10.69 36.23 -55.04
N HIS A 258 11.09 36.05 -56.29
CA HIS A 258 11.16 34.84 -57.08
C HIS A 258 12.37 33.99 -56.68
N LEU A 259 12.19 32.67 -56.62
CA LEU A 259 13.26 31.71 -56.89
C LEU A 259 12.69 30.62 -57.82
N GLU A 260 13.24 30.60 -59.03
CA GLU A 260 12.80 29.86 -60.20
C GLU A 260 12.98 28.34 -60.06
N LEU A 261 12.01 27.63 -60.63
CA LEU A 261 12.04 26.21 -60.93
C LEU A 261 12.89 25.98 -62.18
N VAL A 262 13.79 25.00 -62.12
CA VAL A 262 14.34 24.35 -63.32
C VAL A 262 13.78 22.94 -63.35
N GLU A 263 12.87 22.68 -64.28
CA GLU A 263 12.49 21.34 -64.72
C GLU A 263 13.53 20.83 -65.73
N GLU A 264 14.02 19.61 -65.54
CA GLU A 264 14.56 18.79 -66.63
C GLU A 264 13.81 17.47 -66.70
N ASP A 265 13.54 17.10 -67.95
CA ASP A 265 12.60 16.09 -68.42
C ASP A 265 13.30 14.74 -68.72
N GLY A 266 12.54 13.64 -68.68
CA GLY A 266 12.77 12.43 -69.48
C GLY A 266 13.85 11.41 -69.07
N GLY A 267 13.42 10.22 -68.62
CA GLY A 267 14.30 9.05 -68.58
C GLY A 267 13.67 7.74 -68.11
N LYS A 268 13.00 7.00 -69.01
CA LYS A 268 12.53 5.62 -68.81
C LYS A 268 13.71 4.67 -68.58
N LEU A 269 13.58 3.70 -67.66
CA LEU A 269 14.27 2.40 -67.75
C LEU A 269 13.48 1.29 -67.04
N HIS A 270 12.94 0.39 -67.87
CA HIS A 270 12.50 -0.95 -67.48
C HIS A 270 13.71 -1.82 -67.13
N HIS A 271 13.66 -2.59 -66.03
CA HIS A 271 14.16 -3.97 -66.01
C HIS A 271 13.49 -4.83 -64.93
N ASN A 272 13.51 -6.13 -65.18
CA ASN A 272 12.46 -7.11 -64.91
C ASN A 272 13.04 -8.28 -64.09
N ARG A 273 12.20 -8.93 -63.25
CA ARG A 273 12.32 -10.32 -62.70
C ARG A 273 13.44 -10.59 -61.65
N ARG A 274 13.29 -11.42 -60.61
CA ARG A 274 12.45 -12.63 -60.32
C ARG A 274 12.10 -12.67 -58.81
N ARG A 275 10.82 -12.84 -58.43
CA ARG A 275 10.20 -14.08 -57.89
C ARG A 275 11.09 -14.99 -57.01
N HIS A 276 10.79 -15.01 -55.72
CA HIS A 276 10.57 -16.25 -54.96
C HIS A 276 9.26 -16.11 -54.19
N GLY A 277 8.32 -17.00 -54.47
CA GLY A 277 7.03 -17.06 -53.81
C GLY A 277 7.10 -17.98 -52.59
N LEU A 278 6.46 -17.57 -51.50
CA LEU A 278 5.95 -18.45 -50.47
C LEU A 278 4.51 -18.00 -50.15
N ALA A 279 3.63 -18.99 -50.12
CA ALA A 279 2.18 -18.84 -50.18
C ALA A 279 1.61 -18.17 -48.93
N VAL A 280 0.74 -17.19 -49.14
CA VAL A 280 -0.17 -16.64 -48.12
C VAL A 280 -1.42 -17.49 -48.11
N GLN A 281 -1.64 -18.23 -47.02
CA GLN A 281 -2.94 -18.83 -46.72
C GLN A 281 -3.77 -17.83 -45.89
N LYS A 282 -4.91 -17.43 -46.46
CA LYS A 282 -5.92 -16.54 -45.85
C LYS A 282 -6.50 -17.19 -44.58
N LEU A 283 -6.34 -16.53 -43.44
CA LEU A 283 -7.34 -16.59 -42.36
C LEU A 283 -8.12 -15.28 -42.37
N ARG A 284 -9.42 -15.40 -42.68
CA ARG A 284 -10.40 -14.32 -42.62
C ARG A 284 -10.81 -14.11 -41.17
N GLY A 285 -10.95 -12.84 -40.78
CA GLY A 285 -11.97 -12.40 -39.83
C GLY A 285 -11.55 -12.28 -38.37
N VAL A 286 -10.81 -11.23 -38.02
CA VAL A 286 -10.91 -10.60 -36.69
C VAL A 286 -11.02 -9.09 -36.91
N GLN A 287 -12.18 -8.52 -36.57
CA GLN A 287 -12.40 -7.08 -36.55
C GLN A 287 -11.46 -6.45 -35.52
N LYS A 288 -10.65 -5.47 -35.93
CA LYS A 288 -9.90 -4.61 -35.03
C LYS A 288 -10.87 -3.63 -34.35
N PRO A 289 -10.90 -3.50 -33.02
CA PRO A 289 -11.59 -2.37 -32.41
C PRO A 289 -10.75 -1.10 -32.66
N ARG A 290 -11.42 -0.10 -33.27
CA ARG A 290 -10.93 1.28 -33.35
C ARG A 290 -10.95 1.86 -31.93
N TRP A 291 -9.76 2.11 -31.37
CA TRP A 291 -9.63 2.98 -30.20
C TRP A 291 -9.65 4.43 -30.70
N ALA A 292 -10.81 5.06 -30.62
CA ALA A 292 -10.88 6.52 -30.63
C ALA A 292 -10.32 7.00 -29.29
N ILE A 293 -9.31 7.87 -29.34
CA ILE A 293 -8.80 8.61 -28.18
C ILE A 293 -9.84 9.69 -27.85
N PRO A 294 -10.53 9.66 -26.70
CA PRO A 294 -11.20 10.85 -26.21
C PRO A 294 -10.16 11.74 -25.53
N ALA A 295 -10.16 13.01 -25.91
CA ALA A 295 -9.40 14.06 -25.27
C ALA A 295 -9.75 14.16 -23.77
N SER A 296 -8.71 14.19 -22.94
CA SER A 296 -8.66 14.73 -21.57
C SER A 296 -9.93 14.59 -20.72
N ALA A 297 -10.11 13.43 -20.08
CA ALA A 297 -10.66 13.42 -18.73
C ALA A 297 -9.47 13.58 -17.79
N ALA A 298 -9.45 14.69 -17.03
CA ALA A 298 -8.49 14.89 -15.96
C ALA A 298 -8.51 13.67 -15.04
N ALA A 299 -7.46 12.86 -15.10
CA ALA A 299 -7.20 11.86 -14.10
C ALA A 299 -7.07 12.64 -12.79
N SER A 300 -7.99 12.39 -11.85
CA SER A 300 -7.73 12.67 -10.46
C SER A 300 -6.57 11.75 -10.04
N THR A 301 -5.34 12.19 -10.34
CA THR A 301 -4.17 11.70 -9.62
C THR A 301 -4.52 11.87 -8.15
N GLY A 302 -4.59 10.78 -7.42
CA GLY A 302 -4.68 10.80 -5.96
C GLY A 302 -3.39 11.42 -5.44
N ALA A 303 -3.32 12.75 -5.50
CA ALA A 303 -2.42 13.52 -4.67
C ALA A 303 -2.79 13.12 -3.25
N VAL A 304 -1.94 12.31 -2.63
CA VAL A 304 -1.96 12.12 -1.18
C VAL A 304 -1.78 13.52 -0.62
N PRO A 305 -2.82 14.14 -0.01
CA PRO A 305 -2.59 15.37 0.71
C PRO A 305 -1.57 15.02 1.79
N ALA A 306 -0.60 15.90 2.06
CA ALA A 306 0.08 15.89 3.35
C ALA A 306 -0.99 15.66 4.43
N PRO A 307 -0.77 14.79 5.44
CA PRO A 307 -1.83 14.36 6.35
C PRO A 307 -2.46 15.60 6.99
N SER A 308 -3.55 16.07 6.39
CA SER A 308 -4.42 17.03 7.00
C SER A 308 -4.99 16.25 8.18
N GLU A 309 -4.78 16.80 9.37
CA GLU A 309 -5.46 16.31 10.57
C GLU A 309 -6.90 16.02 10.16
N THR A 310 -7.34 14.75 10.26
CA THR A 310 -8.78 14.50 10.23
C THR A 310 -9.31 15.24 11.46
N PRO A 311 -10.06 16.36 11.30
CA PRO A 311 -10.40 17.24 12.42
C PRO A 311 -11.34 16.57 13.45
N LEU A 312 -11.81 15.36 13.11
CA LEU A 312 -12.88 14.61 13.76
C LEU A 312 -12.55 14.03 15.14
N HIS A 313 -11.28 13.87 15.51
CA HIS A 313 -10.92 13.21 16.79
C HIS A 313 -10.24 14.11 17.81
N ARG A 314 -10.27 15.44 17.61
CA ARG A 314 -9.55 16.38 18.49
C ARG A 314 -10.05 16.28 19.94
N GLY A 315 -9.23 15.66 20.81
CA GLY A 315 -9.53 15.51 22.23
C GLY A 315 -10.32 14.25 22.62
N LEU A 316 -10.71 13.43 21.63
CA LEU A 316 -11.40 12.16 21.86
C LEU A 316 -10.38 11.02 21.97
N ARG A 317 -10.71 9.99 22.76
CA ARG A 317 -9.82 8.83 22.92
C ARG A 317 -10.46 7.54 22.44
N PRO A 318 -9.73 6.65 21.74
CA PRO A 318 -10.22 5.32 21.45
C PRO A 318 -10.42 4.55 22.76
N PHE A 319 -11.58 3.93 22.93
CA PHE A 319 -11.90 3.10 24.10
C PHE A 319 -12.27 1.66 23.73
N SER A 320 -12.66 1.42 22.48
CA SER A 320 -13.00 0.10 21.96
C SER A 320 -12.44 -0.10 20.56
N ILE A 321 -11.94 -1.31 20.30
CA ILE A 321 -11.44 -1.74 18.99
C ILE A 321 -12.07 -3.09 18.69
N LEU A 322 -12.80 -3.15 17.59
CA LEU A 322 -13.52 -4.34 17.14
C LEU A 322 -12.95 -4.77 15.78
N PRO A 323 -12.28 -5.92 15.69
CA PRO A 323 -11.84 -6.46 14.41
C PRO A 323 -13.04 -6.81 13.55
N LEU A 324 -12.97 -6.46 12.26
CA LEU A 324 -14.05 -6.60 11.30
C LEU A 324 -13.78 -7.69 10.28
N PHE A 325 -12.77 -7.49 9.45
CA PHE A 325 -12.48 -8.35 8.30
C PHE A 325 -10.99 -8.66 8.23
N ASP A 326 -10.69 -9.93 7.97
CA ASP A 326 -9.32 -10.42 7.85
C ASP A 326 -9.01 -10.81 6.38
N SER A 327 -7.78 -11.24 6.16
CA SER A 327 -7.28 -11.65 4.85
C SER A 327 -8.04 -12.87 4.31
N ALA A 328 -8.22 -12.95 2.99
CA ALA A 328 -8.85 -14.11 2.35
C ALA A 328 -8.41 -14.27 0.88
N THR A 329 -8.53 -15.49 0.37
CA THR A 329 -8.38 -15.82 -1.05
C THR A 329 -9.42 -15.09 -1.89
N PHE A 330 -9.00 -14.44 -2.97
CA PHE A 330 -9.85 -13.64 -3.84
C PHE A 330 -10.46 -14.50 -4.97
N ASP A 331 -11.36 -15.41 -4.57
CA ASP A 331 -12.02 -16.40 -5.42
C ASP A 331 -13.55 -16.24 -5.42
N ALA A 332 -14.32 -17.14 -6.04
CA ALA A 332 -15.79 -17.03 -6.13
C ALA A 332 -16.50 -16.98 -4.76
N SER A 333 -15.84 -17.46 -3.70
CA SER A 333 -16.36 -17.43 -2.34
C SER A 333 -15.99 -16.15 -1.57
N TYR A 334 -15.15 -15.26 -2.11
CA TYR A 334 -14.57 -14.15 -1.36
C TYR A 334 -15.60 -13.24 -0.70
N ASN A 335 -16.66 -12.84 -1.42
CA ASN A 335 -17.68 -11.94 -0.87
C ASN A 335 -18.77 -12.69 -0.10
N THR A 336 -19.06 -13.95 -0.44
CA THR A 336 -20.07 -14.77 0.25
C THR A 336 -19.54 -15.36 1.56
N GLY A 337 -18.23 -15.60 1.66
CA GLY A 337 -17.53 -16.07 2.86
C GLY A 337 -17.29 -14.98 3.91
N ARG A 338 -17.68 -13.73 3.64
CA ARG A 338 -17.56 -12.62 4.59
C ARG A 338 -18.90 -12.29 5.21
N SER A 339 -19.08 -12.69 6.46
CA SER A 339 -20.27 -12.35 7.23
C SER A 339 -20.32 -10.86 7.57
N GLU A 340 -21.54 -10.33 7.62
CA GLU A 340 -21.78 -8.97 8.08
C GLU A 340 -21.49 -8.86 9.58
N MET A 341 -20.78 -7.82 9.98
CA MET A 341 -20.43 -7.55 11.37
C MET A 341 -21.55 -6.75 12.03
N VAL A 342 -22.07 -7.26 13.14
CA VAL A 342 -23.20 -6.67 13.86
C VAL A 342 -22.75 -6.21 15.25
N PHE A 343 -23.04 -4.97 15.61
CA PHE A 343 -22.69 -4.43 16.93
C PHE A 343 -23.65 -3.33 17.39
N PRO A 344 -23.98 -3.24 18.69
CA PRO A 344 -24.68 -2.10 19.25
C PRO A 344 -23.74 -0.89 19.33
N THR A 345 -24.25 0.35 19.26
CA THR A 345 -23.44 1.54 19.58
C THR A 345 -23.28 1.66 21.10
N PRO A 346 -22.08 1.48 21.68
CA PRO A 346 -21.89 1.64 23.11
C PRO A 346 -22.26 3.06 23.57
N SER A 347 -22.85 3.20 24.77
CA SER A 347 -23.33 4.47 25.35
C SER A 347 -22.30 5.60 25.37
N ARG A 348 -21.01 5.24 25.42
CA ARG A 348 -19.87 6.17 25.52
C ARG A 348 -19.35 6.64 24.15
N THR A 349 -19.88 6.13 23.05
CA THR A 349 -19.39 6.43 21.71
C THR A 349 -19.75 7.85 21.30
N ARG A 350 -18.75 8.64 20.95
CA ARG A 350 -18.89 9.99 20.36
C ARG A 350 -18.59 10.02 18.87
N THR A 351 -17.64 9.21 18.43
CA THR A 351 -17.22 9.10 17.02
C THR A 351 -16.65 7.70 16.78
N ALA A 352 -16.60 7.29 15.51
CA ALA A 352 -16.12 5.99 15.10
C ALA A 352 -15.42 6.06 13.75
N THR A 353 -14.32 5.30 13.62
CA THR A 353 -13.61 5.13 12.35
C THR A 353 -13.40 3.67 12.03
N ILE A 354 -13.46 3.31 10.76
CA ILE A 354 -12.96 2.04 10.26
C ILE A 354 -11.55 2.28 9.71
N VAL A 355 -10.58 1.50 10.21
CA VAL A 355 -9.17 1.58 9.84
C VAL A 355 -8.76 0.25 9.24
N SER A 356 -8.22 0.26 8.02
CA SER A 356 -7.87 -0.96 7.31
C SER A 356 -6.51 -0.90 6.64
N TYR A 357 -5.73 -1.97 6.73
CA TYR A 357 -4.65 -2.26 5.79
C TYR A 357 -5.19 -3.22 4.74
N ILE A 358 -5.06 -2.87 3.45
CA ILE A 358 -5.57 -3.67 2.34
C ILE A 358 -4.50 -3.69 1.24
N THR A 359 -4.10 -4.88 0.81
CA THR A 359 -3.16 -5.07 -0.30
C THR A 359 -3.56 -6.33 -1.09
N GLY A 360 -3.56 -6.25 -2.41
CA GLY A 360 -3.78 -7.38 -3.32
C GLY A 360 -2.48 -8.12 -3.65
N HIS A 361 -2.57 -9.43 -3.76
CA HIS A 361 -1.44 -10.34 -3.95
C HIS A 361 -1.78 -11.51 -4.87
N GLY A 362 -0.75 -12.19 -5.36
CA GLY A 362 -0.86 -13.28 -6.31
C GLY A 362 -0.94 -12.76 -7.74
N SER A 363 -0.75 -13.66 -8.70
CA SER A 363 -0.83 -13.35 -10.11
C SER A 363 -1.43 -14.53 -10.85
N THR A 364 -2.76 -14.60 -10.92
CA THR A 364 -3.43 -15.65 -11.70
C THR A 364 -3.04 -15.55 -13.18
N VAL A 365 -3.01 -16.68 -13.88
CA VAL A 365 -2.53 -16.76 -15.28
C VAL A 365 -3.35 -15.90 -16.25
N ASP A 366 -4.64 -15.73 -15.97
CA ASP A 366 -5.62 -15.09 -16.85
C ASP A 366 -5.76 -13.58 -16.63
N THR A 367 -5.70 -13.11 -15.38
CA THR A 367 -5.93 -11.71 -15.03
C THR A 367 -4.71 -11.04 -14.41
N GLY A 368 -3.74 -11.79 -13.89
CA GLY A 368 -2.66 -11.22 -13.06
C GLY A 368 -3.16 -10.77 -11.69
N CYS A 369 -4.35 -11.22 -11.25
CA CYS A 369 -4.88 -10.83 -9.96
C CYS A 369 -4.13 -11.52 -8.82
N CYS A 370 -3.90 -10.84 -7.70
CA CYS A 370 -4.34 -9.48 -7.36
C CYS A 370 -3.20 -8.50 -7.11
N GLU A 371 -1.99 -8.88 -7.50
CA GLU A 371 -0.83 -8.01 -7.48
C GLU A 371 -0.87 -7.01 -8.64
N PHE A 372 -1.13 -7.48 -9.87
CA PHE A 372 -1.04 -6.65 -11.10
C PHE A 372 -2.38 -6.40 -11.77
N TYR A 373 -3.49 -6.74 -11.12
CA TYR A 373 -4.82 -6.48 -11.62
C TYR A 373 -5.58 -5.51 -10.72
N PRO A 374 -6.22 -4.46 -11.27
CA PRO A 374 -7.00 -3.53 -10.47
C PRO A 374 -8.11 -4.22 -9.67
N THR A 375 -8.25 -3.84 -8.41
CA THR A 375 -9.34 -4.25 -7.53
C THR A 375 -9.97 -3.02 -6.88
N SER A 376 -11.25 -3.14 -6.51
CA SER A 376 -11.95 -2.13 -5.73
C SER A 376 -12.51 -2.72 -4.44
N HIS A 377 -12.53 -1.90 -3.40
CA HIS A 377 -12.80 -2.31 -2.02
C HIS A 377 -13.90 -1.41 -1.46
N HIS A 378 -15.05 -2.00 -1.14
CA HIS A 378 -16.30 -1.31 -0.87
C HIS A 378 -16.72 -1.56 0.58
N LEU A 379 -17.00 -0.47 1.31
CA LEU A 379 -17.41 -0.53 2.70
C LEU A 379 -18.85 -0.05 2.84
N PHE A 380 -19.68 -0.86 3.49
CA PHE A 380 -21.08 -0.58 3.75
C PHE A 380 -21.33 -0.52 5.25
N VAL A 381 -22.12 0.45 5.70
CA VAL A 381 -22.57 0.58 7.08
C VAL A 381 -24.07 0.80 7.09
N ASN A 382 -24.82 -0.03 7.82
CA ASN A 382 -26.29 0.03 7.89
C ASN A 382 -26.96 0.02 6.49
N GLY A 383 -26.39 -0.74 5.56
CA GLY A 383 -26.85 -0.84 4.17
C GLY A 383 -26.38 0.28 3.22
N LEU A 384 -25.76 1.35 3.74
CA LEU A 384 -25.24 2.45 2.92
C LEU A 384 -23.78 2.20 2.52
N GLU A 385 -23.41 2.39 1.25
CA GLU A 385 -22.00 2.40 0.81
C GLU A 385 -21.34 3.71 1.27
N VAL A 386 -20.41 3.62 2.21
CA VAL A 386 -19.81 4.80 2.86
C VAL A 386 -18.43 5.16 2.30
N ALA A 387 -17.73 4.19 1.71
CA ALA A 387 -16.41 4.42 1.13
C ALA A 387 -16.03 3.35 0.11
N VAL A 388 -15.23 3.76 -0.88
CA VAL A 388 -14.63 2.89 -1.89
C VAL A 388 -13.13 3.21 -1.98
N LEU A 389 -12.29 2.18 -1.94
CA LEU A 389 -10.86 2.25 -2.19
C LEU A 389 -10.55 1.50 -3.49
N ASN A 390 -9.95 2.19 -4.46
CA ASN A 390 -9.62 1.60 -5.77
C ASN A 390 -8.11 1.49 -5.93
N PHE A 391 -7.63 0.34 -6.41
CA PHE A 391 -6.23 0.11 -6.78
C PHE A 391 -6.06 0.18 -8.29
N THR A 392 -6.34 1.36 -8.86
CA THR A 392 -6.27 1.58 -10.32
C THR A 392 -4.85 1.53 -10.88
N ASP A 393 -3.84 1.71 -10.03
CA ASP A 393 -2.44 1.69 -10.46
C ASP A 393 -1.94 0.27 -10.75
N ALA A 394 -2.63 -0.77 -10.25
CA ALA A 394 -2.24 -2.16 -10.46
C ALA A 394 -2.17 -2.49 -11.96
N GLY A 395 -1.02 -3.04 -12.40
CA GLY A 395 -0.78 -3.40 -13.80
C GLY A 395 -0.36 -2.25 -14.71
N THR A 396 -0.30 -1.01 -14.20
CA THR A 396 0.27 0.11 -14.95
C THR A 396 1.78 -0.01 -15.07
N SER A 397 2.34 0.47 -16.19
CA SER A 397 3.79 0.35 -16.48
C SER A 397 4.68 1.09 -15.48
N TRP A 398 4.16 2.13 -14.82
CA TRP A 398 4.94 3.07 -14.00
C TRP A 398 4.33 3.38 -12.63
N GLY A 399 3.22 2.76 -12.22
CA GLY A 399 2.50 3.16 -11.01
C GLY A 399 3.37 3.25 -9.75
N CYS A 400 4.31 2.30 -9.56
CA CYS A 400 5.24 2.34 -8.44
C CYS A 400 6.47 3.22 -8.67
N ALA A 401 6.87 3.42 -9.92
CA ALA A 401 7.89 4.39 -10.27
C ALA A 401 7.42 5.84 -10.00
N ASP A 402 6.13 6.12 -10.23
CA ASP A 402 5.50 7.42 -9.94
C ASP A 402 5.35 7.65 -8.43
N ALA A 403 5.32 6.59 -7.63
CA ALA A 403 5.27 6.63 -6.17
C ALA A 403 6.61 6.99 -5.49
N VAL A 404 7.71 7.12 -6.24
CA VAL A 404 9.05 7.38 -5.67
C VAL A 404 9.11 8.69 -4.89
N LEU A 405 8.43 9.74 -5.35
CA LEU A 405 8.34 11.02 -4.63
C LEU A 405 7.65 10.87 -3.26
N TYR A 406 6.85 9.81 -3.07
CA TYR A 406 6.04 9.57 -1.89
C TYR A 406 6.61 8.46 -0.99
N GLY A 407 7.82 7.99 -1.29
CA GLY A 407 8.53 7.04 -0.43
C GLY A 407 8.77 5.68 -1.07
N GLY A 408 8.43 5.47 -2.34
CA GLY A 408 8.89 4.28 -3.07
C GLY A 408 10.41 4.31 -3.26
N VAL A 409 11.11 3.26 -2.86
CA VAL A 409 12.55 3.13 -3.13
C VAL A 409 12.73 2.95 -4.64
N PRO A 410 13.48 3.83 -5.34
CA PRO A 410 13.65 3.69 -6.79
C PRO A 410 14.69 2.61 -7.11
N ASN A 411 14.95 2.37 -8.40
CA ASN A 411 16.14 1.70 -8.94
C ASN A 411 16.46 0.35 -8.29
N GLN A 412 15.44 -0.50 -8.13
CA GLN A 412 15.57 -1.82 -7.51
C GLN A 412 15.93 -2.89 -8.55
N HIS A 413 16.32 -4.09 -8.10
CA HIS A 413 16.64 -5.23 -8.98
C HIS A 413 15.39 -5.96 -9.53
N GLY A 414 14.19 -5.68 -9.04
CA GLY A 414 12.98 -6.39 -9.46
C GLY A 414 12.07 -5.58 -10.35
N THR A 415 10.85 -6.04 -10.49
CA THR A 415 9.77 -5.41 -11.26
C THR A 415 9.17 -4.18 -10.53
N TRP A 416 10.01 -3.38 -9.88
CA TRP A 416 9.61 -2.32 -8.96
C TRP A 416 8.88 -1.13 -9.60
N VAL A 417 8.97 -1.01 -10.92
CA VAL A 417 8.37 0.09 -11.66
C VAL A 417 6.86 -0.08 -11.85
N TYR A 418 6.38 -1.33 -11.91
CA TYR A 418 4.97 -1.61 -12.21
C TYR A 418 4.10 -1.32 -11.00
N GLY A 419 2.95 -0.70 -11.25
CA GLY A 419 1.97 -0.47 -10.21
C GLY A 419 1.35 -1.79 -9.73
N ARG A 420 1.06 -1.86 -8.43
CA ARG A 420 0.51 -3.05 -7.76
C ARG A 420 -0.77 -2.74 -7.00
N GLY A 421 -1.47 -3.78 -6.56
CA GLY A 421 -2.72 -3.74 -5.80
C GLY A 421 -2.60 -3.10 -4.41
N GLY A 422 -2.40 -1.78 -4.33
CA GLY A 422 -2.40 -1.02 -3.08
C GLY A 422 -1.07 -0.98 -2.33
N TRP A 423 0.04 -1.34 -2.98
CA TRP A 423 1.39 -1.30 -2.42
C TRP A 423 2.44 -1.10 -3.51
N CYS A 424 3.68 -0.84 -3.11
CA CYS A 424 4.85 -0.79 -3.98
C CYS A 424 6.06 -1.36 -3.24
N ASP A 425 6.99 -1.97 -3.97
CA ASP A 425 8.23 -2.49 -3.39
C ASP A 425 9.01 -1.36 -2.74
N GLY A 426 9.56 -1.61 -1.55
CA GLY A 426 10.27 -0.57 -0.82
C GLY A 426 9.40 0.65 -0.54
N ALA A 427 8.14 0.45 -0.16
CA ALA A 427 7.25 1.52 0.28
C ALA A 427 6.50 1.13 1.56
N ALA A 428 6.05 2.15 2.31
CA ALA A 428 5.09 1.98 3.38
C ALA A 428 3.68 1.82 2.80
N VAL A 429 2.90 0.89 3.34
CA VAL A 429 1.46 0.80 3.07
C VAL A 429 0.78 1.75 4.05
N GLN A 430 0.00 2.71 3.53
CA GLN A 430 -0.75 3.63 4.37
C GLN A 430 -2.06 2.99 4.85
N PRO A 431 -2.48 3.20 6.10
CA PRO A 431 -3.78 2.73 6.57
C PRO A 431 -4.90 3.51 5.87
N TRP A 432 -5.92 2.80 5.38
CA TRP A 432 -7.16 3.40 4.90
C TRP A 432 -8.08 3.71 6.09
N VAL A 433 -8.29 5.00 6.36
CA VAL A 433 -9.09 5.48 7.49
C VAL A 433 -10.39 6.10 6.98
N VAL A 434 -11.53 5.55 7.40
CA VAL A 434 -12.87 5.99 7.01
C VAL A 434 -13.64 6.41 8.27
N ASP A 435 -14.09 7.67 8.31
CA ASP A 435 -15.02 8.12 9.36
C ASP A 435 -16.43 7.60 9.08
N VAL A 436 -17.00 6.90 10.05
CA VAL A 436 -18.35 6.33 9.98
C VAL A 436 -19.28 6.90 11.05
N SER A 437 -18.87 7.96 11.75
CA SER A 437 -19.60 8.52 12.89
C SER A 437 -21.02 8.91 12.58
N ARG A 438 -21.25 9.49 11.39
CA ARG A 438 -22.55 10.04 10.97
C ARG A 438 -23.55 8.98 10.52
N VAL A 439 -23.09 7.77 10.23
CA VAL A 439 -23.93 6.67 9.71
C VAL A 439 -24.26 5.63 10.77
N LEU A 440 -23.60 5.68 11.93
CA LEU A 440 -23.93 4.82 13.07
C LEU A 440 -25.24 5.28 13.73
N ARG A 441 -25.99 4.31 14.23
CA ARG A 441 -27.12 4.57 15.12
C ARG A 441 -26.60 5.28 16.39
N PRO A 442 -27.30 6.30 16.90
CA PRO A 442 -26.90 6.97 18.15
C PRO A 442 -26.81 6.01 19.34
N PRO A 443 -25.96 6.29 20.34
CA PRO A 443 -25.89 5.49 21.55
C PRO A 443 -27.25 5.41 22.25
N GLY A 444 -27.64 4.21 22.71
CA GLY A 444 -28.93 3.97 23.36
C GLY A 444 -30.12 3.76 22.40
N SER A 445 -29.91 3.83 21.09
CA SER A 445 -30.94 3.47 20.10
C SER A 445 -31.28 1.98 20.17
N VAL A 446 -32.54 1.63 19.90
CA VAL A 446 -32.96 0.24 19.74
C VAL A 446 -32.40 -0.31 18.42
N GLY A 447 -31.70 -1.45 18.48
CA GLY A 447 -31.16 -2.16 17.32
C GLY A 447 -29.64 -2.05 17.17
N ASN A 448 -29.09 -2.88 16.28
CA ASN A 448 -27.65 -2.95 16.03
C ASN A 448 -27.27 -2.20 14.75
N ASN A 449 -26.01 -1.78 14.68
CA ASN A 449 -25.37 -1.41 13.43
C ASN A 449 -24.90 -2.64 12.69
N THR A 450 -24.81 -2.52 11.37
CA THR A 450 -24.20 -3.52 10.52
C THR A 450 -23.04 -2.93 9.71
N VAL A 451 -21.96 -3.70 9.54
CA VAL A 451 -20.83 -3.35 8.69
C VAL A 451 -20.58 -4.51 7.75
N ARG A 452 -20.56 -4.23 6.45
CA ARG A 452 -20.30 -5.20 5.39
C ARG A 452 -19.18 -4.69 4.50
N TYR A 453 -18.37 -5.60 3.99
CA TYR A 453 -17.30 -5.29 3.06
C TYR A 453 -17.43 -6.16 1.81
N LYS A 454 -17.11 -5.58 0.65
CA LYS A 454 -16.97 -6.30 -0.63
C LYS A 454 -15.66 -5.93 -1.32
N GLY A 455 -15.01 -6.89 -1.94
CA GLY A 455 -13.95 -6.63 -2.91
C GLY A 455 -14.40 -7.07 -4.30
N LEU A 456 -14.14 -6.25 -5.31
CA LEU A 456 -14.49 -6.52 -6.70
C LEU A 456 -13.24 -6.41 -7.57
N PHE A 457 -13.29 -7.03 -8.74
CA PHE A 457 -12.35 -6.72 -9.82
C PHE A 457 -12.52 -5.25 -10.24
N GLY A 458 -11.50 -4.67 -10.88
CA GLY A 458 -11.50 -3.25 -11.26
C GLY A 458 -12.61 -2.85 -12.23
N ASP A 459 -13.18 -3.81 -12.95
CA ASP A 459 -14.37 -3.65 -13.78
C ASP A 459 -15.70 -3.88 -13.03
N ARG A 460 -15.63 -3.93 -11.70
CA ARG A 460 -16.73 -4.10 -10.74
C ARG A 460 -17.44 -5.46 -10.81
N ARG A 461 -16.81 -6.46 -11.43
CA ARG A 461 -17.32 -7.85 -11.36
C ARG A 461 -16.99 -8.50 -10.02
N GLU A 462 -17.88 -9.40 -9.59
CA GLU A 462 -17.64 -10.26 -8.44
C GLU A 462 -16.41 -11.15 -8.70
N PRO A 463 -15.60 -11.45 -7.66
CA PRO A 463 -14.49 -12.40 -7.76
C PRO A 463 -14.97 -13.76 -8.27
N ILE A 464 -14.12 -14.45 -9.02
CA ILE A 464 -14.39 -15.78 -9.58
C ILE A 464 -13.20 -16.70 -9.31
N ASP A 465 -13.44 -18.01 -9.35
CA ASP A 465 -12.35 -18.99 -9.28
C ASP A 465 -11.45 -18.85 -10.52
N PRO A 466 -10.12 -18.91 -10.35
CA PRO A 466 -9.21 -18.87 -11.50
C PRO A 466 -9.41 -20.11 -12.38
N PRO A 467 -9.17 -20.00 -13.70
CA PRO A 467 -9.28 -21.13 -14.61
C PRO A 467 -8.24 -22.21 -14.31
N GLY A 468 -8.68 -23.47 -14.33
CA GLY A 468 -7.82 -24.64 -14.16
C GLY A 468 -7.37 -24.87 -12.72
N VAL A 469 -6.09 -25.19 -12.52
CA VAL A 469 -5.48 -25.48 -11.21
C VAL A 469 -4.63 -24.32 -10.67
N SER A 470 -4.70 -23.15 -11.29
CA SER A 470 -3.92 -21.98 -10.87
C SER A 470 -4.36 -21.52 -9.48
N PRO A 471 -3.45 -21.19 -8.55
CA PRO A 471 -3.84 -20.62 -7.27
C PRO A 471 -4.50 -19.26 -7.49
N ALA A 472 -5.60 -19.00 -6.79
CA ALA A 472 -6.25 -17.70 -6.80
C ALA A 472 -5.34 -16.64 -6.15
N GLY A 473 -5.50 -15.39 -6.56
CA GLY A 473 -4.95 -14.25 -5.83
C GLY A 473 -5.56 -14.17 -4.43
N TYR A 474 -5.03 -13.28 -3.60
CA TYR A 474 -5.60 -13.04 -2.27
C TYR A 474 -5.51 -11.57 -1.89
N ILE A 475 -6.41 -11.16 -1.00
CA ILE A 475 -6.37 -9.84 -0.38
C ILE A 475 -5.85 -10.01 1.04
N MET A 476 -4.67 -9.47 1.30
CA MET A 476 -4.12 -9.37 2.64
C MET A 476 -4.73 -8.16 3.34
N MET A 477 -5.50 -8.42 4.40
CA MET A 477 -6.29 -7.43 5.11
C MET A 477 -6.21 -7.58 6.63
N GLN A 478 -6.18 -6.43 7.30
CA GLN A 478 -6.72 -6.24 8.64
C GLN A 478 -7.67 -5.04 8.59
N SER A 479 -8.91 -5.20 9.05
CA SER A 479 -9.87 -4.11 9.18
C SER A 479 -10.41 -4.03 10.61
N LEU A 480 -10.43 -2.82 11.18
CA LEU A 480 -10.79 -2.56 12.57
C LEU A 480 -11.81 -1.42 12.65
N LEU A 481 -12.85 -1.59 13.45
CA LEU A 481 -13.69 -0.49 13.92
C LEU A 481 -13.12 0.06 15.23
N VAL A 482 -12.81 1.35 15.25
CA VAL A 482 -12.30 2.06 16.42
C VAL A 482 -13.36 3.04 16.90
N LEU A 483 -13.80 2.89 18.15
CA LEU A 483 -14.78 3.76 18.79
C LEU A 483 -14.10 4.70 19.78
N TYR A 484 -14.49 5.97 19.76
CA TYR A 484 -13.90 7.02 20.58
C TYR A 484 -14.93 7.66 21.51
N GLU A 485 -14.43 8.17 22.65
CA GLU A 485 -15.19 8.84 23.71
C GLU A 485 -14.57 10.15 24.19
#